data_AF-A0A3S5IB11-F1
#
_entry.id   AF-A0A3S5IB11-F1
#
_cell.length_a   1.000
_cell.length_b   1.000
_cell.length_c   1.000
_cell.angle_alpha   90.00
_cell.angle_beta   90.00
_cell.angle_gamma   90.00
#
_symmetry.space_group_name_H-M   'P 1'
#
loop_
_entity.id
_entity.type
_entity.pdbx_description
1 polymer ?
#
loop_
_entity_poly.entity_id
_entity_poly.type
_entity_poly.pdbx_seq_one_letter_code
_entity_poly.pdbx_strand_id
1 'polypeptide(L)'
;MTDISILSGITGASAGVPRSADPEPAPLLALLPAPSDDAPPTKREREALSMASMLDGGDLAVVPLAELRILANSVFRSLDSDVPPRWAQERYGAVVDEIERRMSRIAAHRGAPARGVFRDSPVGSRFELYFDGCLAAYLRYSIRAGRLTLRAVVENPGFEGKGLGRVLIRGAMLDAHRRRIDVIAECAPAQEFLHRNPQYLALARSPRRRDGLRR
;
A
#
# COMPACT_ATOMS: atom_id res chain seq x y z
N MET A 1 88.81 -23.66 14.79
CA MET A 1 89.70 -24.82 14.55
C MET A 1 88.99 -26.04 15.10
N THR A 2 88.61 -27.06 14.36
CA THR A 2 88.64 -27.38 12.93
C THR A 2 87.64 -28.52 12.80
N ASP A 3 86.81 -28.50 11.76
CA ASP A 3 85.98 -29.61 11.30
C ASP A 3 86.79 -30.90 11.16
N ILE A 4 86.15 -32.07 11.28
CA ILE A 4 86.39 -33.26 10.44
C ILE A 4 85.29 -34.30 10.72
N SER A 5 84.54 -34.56 9.67
CA SER A 5 83.62 -35.69 9.47
C SER A 5 84.38 -36.93 9.00
N ILE A 6 84.06 -38.14 9.49
CA ILE A 6 84.30 -39.44 8.82
C ILE A 6 83.20 -40.43 9.33
N LEU A 7 82.20 -40.84 8.54
CA LEU A 7 82.11 -41.92 7.52
C LEU A 7 82.10 -43.36 8.08
N SER A 8 80.96 -44.05 7.88
CA SER A 8 80.82 -45.38 7.24
C SER A 8 80.01 -46.44 8.01
N GLY A 9 78.95 -46.94 7.34
CA GLY A 9 78.41 -48.31 7.43
C GLY A 9 77.75 -48.68 8.78
N ILE A 10 76.90 -49.69 8.94
CA ILE A 10 76.68 -50.93 8.19
C ILE A 10 75.26 -51.45 8.59
N THR A 11 74.61 -52.13 7.65
CA THR A 11 73.40 -52.98 7.70
C THR A 11 72.95 -53.61 9.02
N GLY A 12 71.63 -53.75 9.19
CA GLY A 12 71.05 -54.83 10.03
C GLY A 12 69.62 -54.57 10.51
N ALA A 13 68.67 -55.34 9.98
CA ALA A 13 67.26 -55.28 10.29
C ALA A 13 66.92 -55.59 11.76
N SER A 14 65.89 -54.94 12.31
CA SER A 14 64.87 -55.63 13.08
C SER A 14 63.65 -54.74 13.28
N ALA A 15 62.48 -55.32 12.99
CA ALA A 15 61.17 -54.72 13.12
C ALA A 15 60.88 -54.34 14.58
N GLY A 16 60.73 -53.04 14.83
CA GLY A 16 60.13 -52.49 16.04
C GLY A 16 58.87 -51.74 15.67
N VAL A 17 57.72 -52.31 16.02
CA VAL A 17 56.40 -51.67 15.91
C VAL A 17 56.44 -50.31 16.62
N PRO A 18 56.15 -49.18 15.95
CA PRO A 18 55.98 -47.93 16.67
C PRO A 18 54.68 -48.00 17.47
N ARG A 19 54.79 -47.81 18.78
CA ARG A 19 53.66 -47.45 19.66
C ARG A 19 52.85 -46.37 18.95
N SER A 20 51.58 -46.68 18.69
CA SER A 20 50.59 -45.70 18.27
C SER A 20 50.64 -44.52 19.24
N ALA A 21 51.07 -43.37 18.73
CA ALA A 21 50.83 -42.10 19.37
C ALA A 21 49.31 -41.96 19.55
N ASP A 22 48.89 -41.61 20.76
CA ASP A 22 47.51 -41.22 21.02
C ASP A 22 47.10 -40.14 20.00
N PRO A 23 45.93 -40.23 19.36
CA PRO A 23 45.48 -39.18 18.48
C PRO A 23 45.26 -37.90 19.30
N GLU A 24 45.92 -36.82 18.87
CA GLU A 24 45.62 -35.45 19.29
C GLU A 24 44.09 -35.25 19.37
N PRO A 25 43.54 -34.77 20.50
CA PRO A 25 42.10 -34.59 20.60
C PRO A 25 41.67 -33.56 19.55
N ALA A 26 40.80 -33.99 18.64
CA ALA A 26 40.20 -33.12 17.64
C ALA A 26 39.68 -31.84 18.32
N PRO A 27 39.90 -30.65 17.72
CA PRO A 27 39.50 -29.40 18.34
C PRO A 27 38.00 -29.45 18.66
N LEU A 28 37.63 -29.09 19.88
CA LEU A 28 36.25 -29.06 20.40
C LEU A 28 35.25 -28.28 19.51
N LEU A 29 35.72 -27.54 18.51
CA LEU A 29 34.88 -26.94 17.46
C LEU A 29 34.23 -27.96 16.53
N ALA A 30 34.74 -29.20 16.41
CA ALA A 30 34.15 -30.23 15.54
C ALA A 30 32.88 -30.89 16.12
N LEU A 31 32.53 -30.61 17.38
CA LEU A 31 31.31 -31.09 18.05
C LEU A 31 30.19 -30.05 18.11
N LEU A 32 30.39 -28.85 17.54
CA LEU A 32 29.28 -27.91 17.39
C LEU A 32 28.37 -28.44 16.27
N PRO A 33 27.07 -28.67 16.52
CA PRO A 33 26.15 -29.04 15.46
C PRO A 33 26.22 -27.97 14.37
N ALA A 34 26.32 -28.39 13.11
CA ALA A 34 26.16 -27.49 11.98
C ALA A 34 24.88 -26.68 12.18
N PRO A 35 24.86 -25.37 11.90
CA PRO A 35 23.65 -24.56 12.07
C PRO A 35 22.55 -25.21 11.23
N SER A 36 21.58 -25.83 11.90
CA SER A 36 20.45 -26.45 11.24
C SER A 36 19.62 -25.33 10.60
N ASP A 37 19.45 -25.38 9.28
CA ASP A 37 18.59 -24.46 8.51
C ASP A 37 17.12 -24.42 8.99
N ASP A 38 16.75 -25.31 9.91
CA ASP A 38 15.43 -25.39 10.55
C ASP A 38 15.27 -24.51 11.82
N ALA A 39 16.26 -23.71 12.19
CA ALA A 39 16.11 -22.76 13.29
C ALA A 39 15.06 -21.69 12.92
N PRO A 40 13.99 -21.49 13.71
CA PRO A 40 12.99 -20.47 13.40
C PRO A 40 13.67 -19.10 13.32
N PRO A 41 13.39 -18.30 12.28
CA PRO A 41 14.18 -17.11 11.97
C PRO A 41 14.22 -16.17 13.17
N THR A 42 15.38 -15.61 13.44
CA THR A 42 15.56 -14.63 14.52
C THR A 42 14.67 -13.42 14.27
N LYS A 43 14.43 -12.60 15.30
CA LYS A 43 13.64 -11.37 15.13
C LYS A 43 14.16 -10.48 14.00
N ARG A 44 15.49 -10.34 13.89
CA ARG A 44 16.13 -9.57 12.82
C ARG A 44 16.00 -10.23 11.45
N GLU A 45 16.13 -11.54 11.35
CA GLU A 45 15.93 -12.26 10.08
C GLU A 45 14.47 -12.25 9.66
N ARG A 46 13.52 -12.36 10.59
CA ARG A 46 12.09 -12.16 10.34
C ARG A 46 11.83 -10.75 9.83
N GLU A 47 12.43 -9.74 10.44
CA GLU A 47 12.33 -8.35 9.98
C GLU A 47 12.97 -8.17 8.60
N ALA A 48 14.11 -8.81 8.31
CA ALA A 48 14.80 -8.74 7.02
C ALA A 48 14.08 -9.51 5.90
N LEU A 49 13.55 -10.70 6.18
CA LEU A 49 12.71 -11.51 5.28
C LEU A 49 11.39 -10.79 5.01
N SER A 50 10.82 -10.14 6.05
CA SER A 50 9.66 -9.27 5.90
C SER A 50 10.02 -8.08 5.01
N MET A 51 11.14 -7.40 5.24
CA MET A 51 11.63 -6.31 4.38
C MET A 51 11.82 -6.76 2.91
N ALA A 52 12.45 -7.91 2.69
CA ALA A 52 12.71 -8.47 1.37
C ALA A 52 11.40 -8.82 0.63
N SER A 53 10.43 -9.41 1.32
CA SER A 53 9.10 -9.72 0.78
C SER A 53 8.25 -8.47 0.52
N MET A 54 8.42 -7.41 1.33
CA MET A 54 7.74 -6.11 1.16
C MET A 54 8.21 -5.35 -0.09
N LEU A 55 9.47 -5.55 -0.49
CA LEU A 55 10.10 -4.91 -1.65
C LEU A 55 9.78 -5.59 -2.99
N ASP A 56 9.37 -6.87 -2.98
CA ASP A 56 9.29 -7.70 -4.19
C ASP A 56 7.98 -7.56 -5.01
N GLY A 57 7.25 -6.45 -4.87
CA GLY A 57 6.09 -6.20 -5.75
C GLY A 57 4.95 -7.22 -5.66
N GLY A 58 4.96 -8.14 -4.68
CA GLY A 58 4.00 -9.25 -4.55
C GLY A 58 2.54 -8.81 -4.47
N ASP A 59 1.64 -9.74 -4.80
CA ASP A 59 0.19 -9.53 -4.87
C ASP A 59 -0.41 -9.18 -3.49
N LEU A 60 -0.89 -7.94 -3.36
CA LEU A 60 -1.50 -7.43 -2.13
C LEU A 60 -2.90 -8.02 -1.90
N ALA A 61 -3.54 -8.61 -2.90
CA ALA A 61 -4.89 -9.16 -2.81
C ALA A 61 -4.97 -10.43 -1.93
N VAL A 62 -3.86 -11.14 -1.72
CA VAL A 62 -3.79 -12.35 -0.88
C VAL A 62 -3.28 -12.09 0.54
N VAL A 63 -2.64 -10.95 0.78
CA VAL A 63 -2.03 -10.61 2.09
C VAL A 63 -3.10 -10.31 3.14
N PRO A 64 -3.07 -10.84 4.37
CA PRO A 64 -4.03 -10.50 5.43
C PRO A 64 -4.11 -9.00 5.77
N LEU A 65 -5.27 -8.51 6.23
CA LEU A 65 -5.47 -7.07 6.52
C LEU A 65 -4.52 -6.53 7.61
N ALA A 66 -4.19 -7.34 8.61
CA ALA A 66 -3.25 -6.97 9.66
C ALA A 66 -1.84 -6.75 9.10
N GLU A 67 -1.40 -7.63 8.19
CA GLU A 67 -0.10 -7.55 7.53
C GLU A 67 -0.02 -6.37 6.56
N LEU A 68 -1.10 -6.06 5.83
CA LEU A 68 -1.16 -4.87 4.99
C LEU A 68 -0.95 -3.59 5.82
N ARG A 69 -1.52 -3.50 7.02
CA ARG A 69 -1.32 -2.33 7.91
C ARG A 69 0.13 -2.22 8.40
N ILE A 70 0.77 -3.35 8.69
CA ILE A 70 2.18 -3.40 9.07
C ILE A 70 3.06 -2.96 7.89
N LEU A 71 2.77 -3.47 6.69
CA LEU A 71 3.44 -3.09 5.45
C LEU A 71 3.28 -1.59 5.15
N ALA A 72 2.08 -1.03 5.31
CA ALA A 72 1.84 0.41 5.13
C ALA A 72 2.74 1.26 6.04
N ASN A 73 2.85 0.87 7.32
CA ASN A 73 3.72 1.55 8.27
C ASN A 73 5.20 1.45 7.86
N SER A 74 5.64 0.26 7.45
CA SER A 74 7.02 0.03 7.00
C SER A 74 7.39 0.88 5.77
N VAL A 75 6.52 0.91 4.75
CA VAL A 75 6.76 1.70 3.54
C VAL A 75 6.68 3.20 3.85
N PHE A 76 5.78 3.62 4.74
CA PHE A 76 5.73 5.01 5.22
C PHE A 76 7.05 5.44 5.85
N ARG A 77 7.67 4.60 6.68
CA ARG A 77 9.00 4.89 7.26
C ARG A 77 10.10 5.02 6.20
N SER A 78 9.95 4.32 5.06
CA SER A 78 10.87 4.44 3.92
C SER A 78 10.64 5.74 3.13
N LEU A 79 9.38 6.21 3.06
CA LEU A 79 9.02 7.52 2.52
C LEU A 79 9.49 8.69 3.39
N ASP A 80 9.56 8.48 4.70
CA ASP A 80 9.96 9.48 5.70
C ASP A 80 11.50 9.64 5.82
N SER A 81 12.27 8.98 4.95
CA SER A 81 13.73 9.11 4.91
C SER A 81 14.15 10.35 4.10
N ASP A 82 15.31 10.95 4.42
CA ASP A 82 15.82 12.17 3.76
C ASP A 82 15.90 12.07 2.23
N VAL A 83 16.14 10.86 1.72
CA VAL A 83 16.15 10.53 0.29
C VAL A 83 15.25 9.31 0.07
N PRO A 84 13.95 9.50 -0.12
CA PRO A 84 13.02 8.38 -0.22
C PRO A 84 13.19 7.67 -1.57
N PRO A 85 13.21 6.33 -1.58
CA PRO A 85 13.32 5.60 -2.83
C PRO A 85 12.03 5.70 -3.63
N ARG A 86 12.12 5.79 -4.97
CA ARG A 86 10.97 6.05 -5.86
C ARG A 86 9.85 5.01 -5.73
N TRP A 87 10.20 3.75 -5.48
CA TRP A 87 9.24 2.67 -5.32
C TRP A 87 8.37 2.84 -4.07
N ALA A 88 8.85 3.55 -3.03
CA ALA A 88 8.12 3.64 -1.75
C ALA A 88 6.80 4.39 -1.90
N GLN A 89 6.74 5.40 -2.77
CA GLN A 89 5.51 6.15 -2.99
C GLN A 89 4.44 5.30 -3.68
N GLU A 90 4.83 4.62 -4.75
CA GLU A 90 3.94 3.74 -5.50
C GLU A 90 3.48 2.54 -4.65
N ARG A 91 4.42 1.93 -3.92
CA ARG A 91 4.11 0.79 -3.05
C ARG A 91 3.23 1.19 -1.88
N TYR A 92 3.46 2.34 -1.25
CA TYR A 92 2.61 2.85 -0.17
C TYR A 92 1.20 3.10 -0.68
N GLY A 93 1.06 3.76 -1.85
CA GLY A 93 -0.23 3.95 -2.51
C GLY A 93 -0.98 2.63 -2.73
N ALA A 94 -0.31 1.63 -3.31
CA ALA A 94 -0.90 0.33 -3.58
C ALA A 94 -1.39 -0.39 -2.30
N VAL A 95 -0.63 -0.30 -1.21
CA VAL A 95 -0.97 -0.92 0.08
C VAL A 95 -2.14 -0.20 0.74
N VAL A 96 -2.14 1.13 0.74
CA VAL A 96 -3.25 1.93 1.27
C VAL A 96 -4.53 1.65 0.48
N ASP A 97 -4.45 1.62 -0.85
CA ASP A 97 -5.60 1.32 -1.72
C ASP A 97 -6.19 -0.08 -1.44
N GLU A 98 -5.35 -1.09 -1.18
CA GLU A 98 -5.82 -2.43 -0.80
C GLU A 98 -6.51 -2.44 0.57
N ILE A 99 -5.92 -1.76 1.57
CA ILE A 99 -6.51 -1.63 2.90
C ILE A 99 -7.89 -0.98 2.81
N GLU A 100 -7.99 0.15 2.10
CA GLU A 100 -9.25 0.87 1.92
C GLU A 100 -10.31 0.01 1.21
N ARG A 101 -9.91 -0.75 0.17
CA ARG A 101 -10.82 -1.65 -0.56
C ARG A 101 -11.36 -2.77 0.31
N ARG A 102 -10.54 -3.36 1.18
CA ARG A 102 -10.98 -4.42 2.10
C ARG A 102 -11.85 -3.88 3.23
N MET A 103 -11.49 -2.74 3.80
CA MET A 103 -12.30 -2.09 4.81
C MET A 103 -13.69 -1.73 4.27
N SER A 104 -13.76 -1.28 3.02
CA SER A 104 -15.03 -1.00 2.33
C SER A 104 -15.90 -2.26 2.19
N ARG A 105 -15.31 -3.40 1.78
CA ARG A 105 -16.00 -4.70 1.69
C ARG A 105 -16.54 -5.18 3.04
N ILE A 106 -15.78 -5.00 4.13
CA ILE A 106 -16.20 -5.39 5.48
C ILE A 106 -17.34 -4.50 5.97
N ALA A 107 -17.24 -3.18 5.76
CA ALA A 107 -18.29 -2.23 6.15
C ALA A 107 -19.60 -2.49 5.40
N ALA A 108 -19.50 -2.80 4.10
CA ALA A 108 -20.64 -3.19 3.27
C ALA A 108 -21.40 -4.41 3.79
N HIS A 109 -20.67 -5.42 4.27
CA HIS A 109 -21.23 -6.65 4.84
C HIS A 109 -21.97 -6.42 6.17
N ARG A 110 -21.64 -5.35 6.93
CA ARG A 110 -22.17 -5.15 8.29
C ARG A 110 -23.51 -4.40 8.38
N GLY A 111 -24.05 -3.86 7.29
CA GLY A 111 -25.46 -3.47 7.19
C GLY A 111 -26.06 -2.46 8.20
N ALA A 112 -25.27 -1.76 9.02
CA ALA A 112 -25.80 -0.76 9.95
C ALA A 112 -26.15 0.58 9.24
N PRO A 113 -27.16 1.35 9.71
CA PRO A 113 -27.43 2.69 9.21
C PRO A 113 -26.33 3.64 9.73
N ALA A 114 -25.19 3.57 9.09
CA ALA A 114 -24.01 4.33 9.41
C ALA A 114 -24.29 5.84 9.26
N ARG A 115 -23.74 6.67 10.16
CA ARG A 115 -23.92 8.12 10.10
C ARG A 115 -23.03 8.67 8.99
N GLY A 116 -23.64 9.06 7.86
CA GLY A 116 -22.93 9.60 6.71
C GLY A 116 -22.30 10.97 6.99
N VAL A 117 -20.98 11.10 6.83
CA VAL A 117 -20.23 12.36 6.97
C VAL A 117 -19.78 12.83 5.59
N PHE A 118 -20.27 13.98 5.16
CA PHE A 118 -19.85 14.63 3.92
C PHE A 118 -18.66 15.56 4.18
N ARG A 119 -17.61 15.45 3.37
CA ARG A 119 -16.39 16.27 3.46
C ARG A 119 -15.97 16.77 2.08
N ASP A 120 -15.48 18.01 2.01
CA ASP A 120 -14.74 18.49 0.83
C ASP A 120 -13.23 18.25 1.04
N SER A 121 -12.58 17.68 0.03
CA SER A 121 -11.13 17.51 -0.05
C SER A 121 -10.60 18.34 -1.23
N PRO A 122 -10.21 19.62 -0.99
CA PRO A 122 -9.67 20.49 -2.04
C PRO A 122 -8.39 19.94 -2.66
N VAL A 123 -7.53 19.32 -1.85
CA VAL A 123 -6.27 18.70 -2.29
C VAL A 123 -6.54 17.57 -3.29
N GLY A 124 -7.56 16.74 -3.01
CA GLY A 124 -7.98 15.65 -3.90
C GLY A 124 -8.93 16.07 -5.03
N SER A 125 -9.35 17.34 -5.07
CA SER A 125 -10.40 17.84 -5.97
C SER A 125 -11.64 16.93 -5.99
N ARG A 126 -12.08 16.51 -4.80
CA ARG A 126 -13.19 15.57 -4.65
C ARG A 126 -13.99 15.82 -3.37
N PHE A 127 -15.29 15.62 -3.45
CA PHE A 127 -16.13 15.48 -2.27
C PHE A 127 -16.15 14.02 -1.83
N GLU A 128 -16.03 13.79 -0.54
CA GLU A 128 -15.91 12.48 0.07
C GLU A 128 -17.11 12.24 0.99
N LEU A 129 -17.69 11.04 0.91
CA LEU A 129 -18.76 10.60 1.78
C LEU A 129 -18.26 9.41 2.60
N TYR A 130 -18.21 9.60 3.91
CA TYR A 130 -17.77 8.58 4.86
C TYR A 130 -18.96 7.97 5.58
N PHE A 131 -18.94 6.67 5.82
CA PHE A 131 -19.88 5.95 6.68
C PHE A 131 -19.08 5.17 7.72
N ASP A 132 -19.33 5.45 9.00
CA ASP A 132 -18.59 4.88 10.13
C ASP A 132 -17.06 4.97 9.95
N GLY A 133 -16.60 6.12 9.44
CA GLY A 133 -15.18 6.38 9.17
C GLY A 133 -14.61 5.74 7.90
N CYS A 134 -15.38 4.93 7.17
CA CYS A 134 -14.97 4.34 5.91
C CYS A 134 -15.39 5.20 4.71
N LEU A 135 -14.49 5.45 3.76
CA LEU A 135 -14.83 6.15 2.52
C LEU A 135 -15.78 5.28 1.68
N ALA A 136 -17.02 5.70 1.55
CA ALA A 136 -18.05 4.93 0.86
C ALA A 136 -18.21 5.34 -0.60
N ALA A 137 -18.09 6.63 -0.88
CA ALA A 137 -18.14 7.16 -2.23
C ALA A 137 -17.44 8.52 -2.30
N TYR A 138 -17.01 8.91 -3.49
CA TYR A 138 -16.50 10.24 -3.74
C TYR A 138 -16.98 10.81 -5.08
N LEU A 139 -17.03 12.14 -5.16
CA LEU A 139 -17.42 12.89 -6.35
C LEU A 139 -16.24 13.77 -6.77
N ARG A 140 -15.60 13.44 -7.89
CA ARG A 140 -14.52 14.23 -8.47
C ARG A 140 -15.08 15.51 -9.08
N TYR A 141 -14.39 16.62 -8.82
CA TYR A 141 -14.73 17.91 -9.40
C TYR A 141 -13.49 18.62 -9.95
N SER A 142 -13.72 19.72 -10.67
CA SER A 142 -12.68 20.72 -10.93
C SER A 142 -13.28 22.11 -10.80
N ILE A 143 -12.54 23.04 -10.19
CA ILE A 143 -12.94 24.45 -10.12
C ILE A 143 -12.13 25.24 -11.13
N ARG A 144 -12.80 25.94 -12.05
CA ARG A 144 -12.17 26.85 -13.02
C ARG A 144 -13.03 28.07 -13.26
N ALA A 145 -12.43 29.26 -13.25
CA ALA A 145 -13.11 30.54 -13.50
C ALA A 145 -14.41 30.70 -12.67
N GLY A 146 -14.36 30.36 -11.38
CA GLY A 146 -15.50 30.46 -10.47
C GLY A 146 -16.62 29.43 -10.71
N ARG A 147 -16.36 28.35 -11.46
CA ARG A 147 -17.33 27.29 -11.73
C ARG A 147 -16.85 25.94 -11.21
N LEU A 148 -17.74 25.22 -10.55
CA LEU A 148 -17.55 23.86 -10.08
C LEU A 148 -18.06 22.86 -11.11
N THR A 149 -17.17 22.16 -11.79
CA THR A 149 -17.54 21.09 -12.73
C THR A 149 -17.54 19.74 -12.03
N LEU A 150 -18.70 19.07 -11.99
CA LEU A 150 -18.85 17.72 -11.45
C LEU A 150 -18.49 16.68 -12.52
N ARG A 151 -17.41 15.91 -12.31
CA ARG A 151 -16.80 15.06 -13.35
C ARG A 151 -17.16 13.59 -13.27
N ALA A 152 -17.17 13.01 -12.08
CA ALA A 152 -17.44 11.58 -11.90
C ALA A 152 -17.86 11.28 -10.46
N VAL A 153 -18.90 10.47 -10.32
CA VAL A 153 -19.23 9.81 -9.05
C VAL A 153 -18.57 8.44 -9.07
N VAL A 154 -17.88 8.09 -8.00
CA VAL A 154 -17.32 6.76 -7.79
C VAL A 154 -17.83 6.24 -6.45
N GLU A 155 -18.53 5.11 -6.49
CA GLU A 155 -18.97 4.39 -5.30
C GLU A 155 -17.96 3.27 -5.02
N ASN A 156 -17.50 3.14 -3.78
CA ASN A 156 -16.54 2.11 -3.42
C ASN A 156 -17.23 0.73 -3.30
N PRO A 157 -16.49 -0.37 -3.52
CA PRO A 157 -17.06 -1.71 -3.48
C PRO A 157 -17.84 -1.99 -2.20
N GLY A 158 -19.08 -2.44 -2.37
CA GLY A 158 -20.01 -2.76 -1.29
C GLY A 158 -20.86 -1.58 -0.77
N PHE A 159 -20.65 -0.38 -1.32
CA PHE A 159 -21.57 0.76 -1.17
C PHE A 159 -22.38 1.06 -2.43
N GLU A 160 -22.17 0.26 -3.47
CA GLU A 160 -22.83 0.36 -4.77
C GLU A 160 -24.35 0.24 -4.66
N GLY A 161 -25.06 1.05 -5.44
CA GLY A 161 -26.52 0.95 -5.57
C GLY A 161 -27.29 1.46 -4.35
N LYS A 162 -26.61 1.94 -3.31
CA LYS A 162 -27.24 2.53 -2.10
C LYS A 162 -27.66 4.00 -2.29
N GLY A 163 -27.51 4.53 -3.51
CA GLY A 163 -27.89 5.90 -3.85
C GLY A 163 -26.94 6.96 -3.32
N LEU A 164 -25.71 6.60 -2.98
CA LEU A 164 -24.71 7.51 -2.41
C LEU A 164 -24.32 8.62 -3.38
N GLY A 165 -24.30 8.35 -4.69
CA GLY A 165 -24.10 9.37 -5.70
C GLY A 165 -25.08 10.54 -5.57
N ARG A 166 -26.37 10.28 -5.29
CA ARG A 166 -27.38 11.35 -5.11
C ARG A 166 -27.10 12.18 -3.86
N VAL A 167 -26.62 11.55 -2.79
CA VAL A 167 -26.22 12.24 -1.55
C VAL A 167 -25.02 13.15 -1.80
N LEU A 168 -23.99 12.65 -2.49
CA LEU A 168 -22.81 13.41 -2.87
C LEU A 168 -23.16 14.61 -3.75
N ILE A 169 -23.96 14.40 -4.80
CA ILE A 169 -24.36 15.48 -5.72
C ILE A 169 -25.16 16.53 -4.96
N ARG A 170 -26.12 16.14 -4.12
CA ARG A 170 -26.86 17.09 -3.27
C ARG A 170 -25.91 17.90 -2.39
N GLY A 171 -24.97 17.25 -1.72
CA GLY A 171 -23.96 17.91 -0.88
C GLY A 171 -23.13 18.91 -1.68
N ALA A 172 -22.67 18.53 -2.87
CA ALA A 172 -21.91 19.40 -3.76
C ALA A 172 -22.74 20.62 -4.24
N MET A 173 -24.02 20.44 -4.56
CA MET A 173 -24.90 21.56 -4.95
C MET A 173 -25.11 22.54 -3.79
N LEU A 174 -25.31 22.03 -2.57
CA LEU A 174 -25.47 22.87 -1.38
C LEU A 174 -24.18 23.60 -1.01
N ASP A 175 -23.04 22.93 -1.12
CA ASP A 175 -21.75 23.55 -0.87
C ASP A 175 -21.43 24.64 -1.92
N ALA A 176 -21.72 24.38 -3.20
CA ALA A 176 -21.63 25.39 -4.25
C ALA A 176 -22.54 26.59 -4.00
N HIS A 177 -23.77 26.35 -3.52
CA HIS A 177 -24.68 27.42 -3.12
C HIS A 177 -24.10 28.28 -1.99
N ARG A 178 -23.55 27.67 -0.93
CA ARG A 178 -22.89 28.42 0.15
C ARG A 178 -21.70 29.24 -0.36
N ARG A 179 -20.94 28.70 -1.31
CA ARG A 179 -19.79 29.36 -1.94
C ARG A 179 -20.18 30.38 -3.01
N ARG A 180 -21.46 30.46 -3.38
CA ARG A 180 -22.00 31.31 -4.46
C ARG A 180 -21.27 31.09 -5.79
N ILE A 181 -20.96 29.83 -6.11
CA ILE A 181 -20.32 29.43 -7.38
C ILE A 181 -21.28 28.64 -8.25
N ASP A 182 -21.16 28.80 -9.57
CA ASP A 182 -21.97 28.07 -10.54
C ASP A 182 -21.54 26.60 -10.62
N VAL A 183 -22.50 25.68 -10.75
CA VAL A 183 -22.22 24.26 -10.97
C VAL A 183 -22.43 23.87 -12.42
N ILE A 184 -21.51 23.07 -12.98
CA ILE A 184 -21.64 22.41 -14.28
C ILE A 184 -21.73 20.89 -14.06
N ALA A 185 -22.85 20.30 -14.44
CA ALA A 185 -23.06 18.85 -14.40
C ALA A 185 -22.53 18.18 -15.69
N GLU A 186 -21.26 17.75 -15.68
CA GLU A 186 -20.63 17.06 -16.82
C GLU A 186 -20.96 15.55 -16.81
N CYS A 187 -21.10 14.95 -15.63
CA CYS A 187 -21.39 13.52 -15.50
C CYS A 187 -22.89 13.19 -15.59
N ALA A 188 -23.22 12.04 -16.17
CA ALA A 188 -24.59 11.56 -16.30
C ALA A 188 -25.36 11.47 -14.96
N PRO A 189 -24.77 10.99 -13.84
CA PRO A 189 -25.47 10.99 -12.56
C PRO A 189 -25.88 12.38 -12.06
N ALA A 190 -25.05 13.40 -12.29
CA ALA A 190 -25.37 14.78 -11.93
C ALA A 190 -26.47 15.37 -12.81
N GLN A 191 -26.44 15.08 -14.12
CA GLN A 191 -27.49 15.50 -15.04
C GLN A 191 -28.85 14.89 -14.67
N GLU A 192 -28.87 13.57 -14.40
CA GLU A 192 -30.07 12.86 -13.95
C GLU A 192 -30.59 13.41 -12.62
N PHE A 193 -29.69 13.71 -11.67
CA PHE A 193 -30.07 14.33 -10.41
C PHE A 193 -30.77 15.68 -10.61
N LEU A 194 -30.24 16.54 -11.47
CA LEU A 194 -30.84 17.85 -11.77
C LEU A 194 -32.17 17.73 -12.50
N HIS A 195 -32.31 16.75 -13.40
CA HIS A 195 -33.58 16.47 -14.08
C HIS A 195 -34.69 16.11 -13.08
N ARG A 196 -34.37 15.26 -12.09
CA ARG A 196 -35.32 14.87 -11.03
C ARG A 196 -35.52 15.92 -9.95
N ASN A 197 -34.60 16.88 -9.82
CA ASN A 197 -34.63 17.90 -8.76
C ASN A 197 -34.46 19.30 -9.38
N PRO A 198 -35.47 19.80 -10.11
CA PRO A 198 -35.39 21.06 -10.84
C PRO A 198 -35.14 22.28 -9.94
N GLN A 199 -35.44 22.20 -8.65
CA GLN A 199 -35.15 23.26 -7.68
C GLN A 199 -33.66 23.61 -7.58
N TYR A 200 -32.76 22.70 -7.96
CA TYR A 200 -31.32 22.97 -7.99
C TYR A 200 -30.84 23.61 -9.30
N LEU A 201 -31.70 23.73 -10.32
CA LEU A 201 -31.33 24.35 -11.60
C LEU A 201 -30.96 25.83 -11.44
N ALA A 202 -31.46 26.52 -10.42
CA ALA A 202 -31.04 27.90 -10.13
C ALA A 202 -29.54 28.00 -9.76
N LEU A 203 -28.94 26.91 -9.28
CA LEU A 203 -27.53 26.81 -8.89
C LEU A 203 -26.65 26.18 -9.98
N ALA A 204 -27.29 25.48 -10.92
CA ALA A 204 -26.63 24.73 -11.98
C ALA A 204 -26.80 25.46 -13.30
N ARG A 205 -25.68 25.83 -13.93
CA ARG A 205 -25.71 26.17 -15.34
C ARG A 205 -25.58 24.88 -16.14
N SER A 206 -26.55 24.64 -17.03
CA SER A 206 -26.35 23.65 -18.09
C SER A 206 -25.09 24.05 -18.88
N PRO A 207 -24.16 23.13 -19.19
CA PRO A 207 -23.08 23.45 -20.10
C PRO A 207 -23.74 23.97 -21.38
N ARG A 208 -23.47 25.23 -21.74
CA ARG A 208 -23.87 25.74 -23.05
C ARG A 208 -23.34 24.73 -24.05
N ARG A 209 -24.22 24.08 -24.81
CA ARG A 209 -23.79 23.37 -26.01
C ARG A 209 -22.89 24.37 -26.72
N ARG A 210 -21.63 24.00 -26.98
CA ARG A 210 -20.87 24.68 -28.02
C ARG A 210 -21.68 24.39 -29.28
N ASP A 211 -22.61 25.28 -29.61
CA ASP A 211 -23.18 25.37 -30.94
C ASP A 211 -22.00 25.70 -31.82
N GLY A 212 -21.38 24.64 -32.32
CA GLY A 212 -20.35 24.71 -33.32
C GLY A 212 -21.01 25.27 -34.56
N LEU A 213 -20.83 26.57 -34.75
CA LEU A 213 -20.89 27.25 -36.02
C LEU A 213 -19.96 26.50 -36.99
N ARG A 214 -20.48 25.46 -37.66
CA ARG A 214 -19.92 24.97 -38.91
C ARG A 214 -20.48 25.88 -39.99
N ARG A 215 -19.71 26.89 -40.36
CA ARG A 215 -19.70 27.45 -41.70
C ARG A 215 -18.53 26.84 -42.44
#